data_AF-A0A7S3MIY4-F1
#
_entry.id   AF-A0A7S3MIY4-F1
#
_cell.length_a   1.000
_cell.length_b   1.000
_cell.length_c   1.000
_cell.angle_alpha   90.00
_cell.angle_beta   90.00
_cell.angle_gamma   90.00
#
_symmetry.space_group_name_H-M   'P 1'
#
loop_
_entity.id
_entity.type
_entity.pdbx_description
1 polymer ?
#
loop_
_entity_poly.entity_id
_entity_poly.type
_entity_poly.pdbx_seq_one_letter_code
_entity_poly.pdbx_strand_id
1 'polypeptide(L)'
;MEETGKDFGDGEFNLKFMTLAKVFELELDQHAEKVTEICKEAKEEERNEKVMQKIDNEWKNTNFTVHKYNEKGYTISSTDAIREQLENHILILGGVAASKYARSVKKKVQQWEHDLNLVFDVIDLW
;
A
#
# COMPACT_ATOMS: atom_id res chain seq x y z
N MET A 1 8.47 -21.53 9.12
CA MET A 1 9.07 -21.75 10.46
C MET A 1 9.34 -23.24 10.61
N GLU A 2 10.33 -23.75 9.87
CA GLU A 2 10.68 -25.19 9.95
C GLU A 2 12.21 -25.43 9.91
N GLU A 3 13.03 -24.39 9.73
CA GLU A 3 14.46 -24.56 9.40
C GLU A 3 15.41 -24.04 10.50
N THR A 4 14.89 -23.73 11.68
CA THR A 4 15.74 -23.49 12.86
C THR A 4 15.18 -24.35 13.96
N GLY A 5 15.69 -25.58 14.07
CA GLY A 5 15.34 -26.55 15.11
C GLY A 5 15.78 -26.13 16.52
N LYS A 6 15.50 -24.89 16.93
CA LYS A 6 15.52 -24.45 18.32
C LYS A 6 14.07 -24.29 18.74
N ASP A 7 13.64 -25.20 19.59
CA ASP A 7 12.37 -25.16 20.29
C ASP A 7 12.35 -23.89 21.17
N PHE A 8 11.66 -22.86 20.69
CA PHE A 8 11.33 -21.70 21.51
C PHE A 8 10.10 -22.09 22.34
N GLY A 9 10.34 -22.83 23.43
CA GLY A 9 9.27 -23.25 24.34
C GLY A 9 8.41 -22.07 24.80
N ASP A 10 7.09 -22.21 24.62
CA ASP A 10 5.92 -21.51 25.21
C ASP A 10 6.10 -20.15 25.92
N GLY A 11 6.99 -19.30 25.41
CA GLY A 11 7.20 -17.94 25.88
C GLY A 11 7.14 -17.01 24.69
N GLU A 12 6.06 -16.22 24.61
CA GLU A 12 5.80 -15.22 23.58
C GLU A 12 7.09 -14.60 23.04
N PHE A 13 7.37 -14.83 21.75
CA PHE A 13 8.45 -14.19 21.03
C PHE A 13 8.16 -12.69 20.92
N ASN A 14 8.50 -11.94 21.97
CA ASN A 14 8.08 -10.56 22.13
C ASN A 14 9.24 -9.62 21.73
N LEU A 15 9.17 -9.10 20.50
CA LEU A 15 10.14 -8.17 19.91
C LEU A 15 10.43 -6.93 20.79
N LYS A 16 9.52 -6.56 21.70
CA LYS A 16 9.70 -5.42 22.63
C LYS A 16 10.71 -5.67 23.75
N PHE A 17 11.03 -6.93 24.07
CA PHE A 17 11.97 -7.30 25.13
C PHE A 17 13.29 -7.87 24.60
N MET A 18 13.58 -7.64 23.32
CA MET A 18 14.83 -8.10 22.71
C MET A 18 16.02 -7.31 23.27
N THR A 19 16.80 -7.93 24.15
CA THR A 19 18.06 -7.37 24.66
C THR A 19 19.20 -7.67 23.70
N LEU A 20 20.19 -6.77 23.64
CA LEU A 20 21.37 -6.90 22.75
C LEU A 20 22.12 -8.22 22.99
N ALA A 21 22.14 -8.72 24.22
CA ALA A 21 22.73 -10.02 24.56
C ALA A 21 22.05 -11.20 23.81
N LYS A 22 20.72 -11.15 23.66
CA LYS A 22 19.92 -12.17 22.95
C LYS A 22 20.11 -12.10 21.43
N VAL A 23 20.42 -10.91 20.91
CA VAL A 23 20.81 -10.67 19.50
C VAL A 23 22.19 -11.28 19.21
N PHE A 24 23.13 -11.19 20.16
CA PHE A 24 24.43 -11.87 20.05
C PHE A 24 24.31 -13.40 20.18
N GLU A 25 23.44 -13.92 21.04
CA GLU A 25 23.15 -15.37 21.17
C GLU A 25 22.44 -15.99 19.95
N LEU A 26 21.79 -15.16 19.12
CA LEU A 26 21.14 -15.58 17.88
C LEU A 26 22.13 -15.86 16.74
N GLU A 27 23.43 -15.59 16.95
CA GLU A 27 24.49 -15.77 15.96
C GLU A 27 24.08 -15.22 14.58
N LEU A 28 23.52 -14.00 14.58
CA LEU A 28 23.03 -13.33 13.36
C LEU A 28 24.10 -13.19 12.27
N ASP A 29 25.38 -13.37 12.61
CA ASP A 29 26.49 -13.46 11.66
C ASP A 29 26.35 -14.66 10.71
N GLN A 30 25.90 -15.83 11.20
CA GLN A 30 25.67 -17.03 10.39
C GLN A 30 24.43 -16.94 9.49
N HIS A 31 23.53 -15.99 9.77
CA HIS A 31 22.29 -15.77 9.03
C HIS A 31 22.12 -14.33 8.53
N ALA A 32 23.23 -13.57 8.47
CA ALA A 32 23.22 -12.15 8.13
C ALA A 32 22.59 -11.89 6.76
N GLU A 33 22.75 -12.83 5.84
CA GLU A 33 22.18 -12.79 4.50
C GLU A 33 20.64 -12.88 4.53
N LYS A 34 20.07 -13.82 5.30
CA LYS A 34 18.61 -13.94 5.49
C LYS A 34 18.02 -12.73 6.21
N VAL A 35 18.73 -12.20 7.20
CA VAL A 35 18.29 -11.00 7.94
C VAL A 35 18.29 -9.78 7.02
N THR A 36 19.32 -9.64 6.20
CA THR A 36 19.42 -8.57 5.19
C THR A 36 18.33 -8.70 4.15
N GLU A 37 18.00 -9.92 3.72
CA GLU A 37 16.88 -10.19 2.82
C GLU A 37 15.56 -9.74 3.45
N ILE A 38 15.23 -10.19 4.66
CA ILE A 38 14.02 -9.79 5.39
C ILE A 38 13.94 -8.27 5.57
N CYS A 39 15.05 -7.62 5.93
CA CYS A 39 15.12 -6.15 6.04
C CYS A 39 14.84 -5.47 4.70
N LYS A 40 15.33 -6.03 3.59
CA LYS A 40 15.06 -5.52 2.25
C LYS A 40 13.60 -5.71 1.86
N GLU A 41 13.00 -6.85 2.19
CA GLU A 41 11.57 -7.10 1.96
C GLU A 41 10.71 -6.12 2.75
N ALA A 42 10.99 -5.94 4.04
CA ALA A 42 10.29 -5.00 4.91
C ALA A 42 10.36 -3.55 4.40
N LYS A 43 11.53 -3.15 3.87
CA LYS A 43 11.71 -1.80 3.30
C LYS A 43 10.87 -1.58 2.03
N GLU A 44 10.75 -2.59 1.17
CA GLU A 44 9.89 -2.52 0.00
C GLU A 44 8.41 -2.57 0.36
N GLU A 45 8.02 -3.33 1.38
CA GLU A 45 6.66 -3.31 1.93
C GLU A 45 6.28 -1.94 2.47
N GLU A 46 7.16 -1.32 3.27
CA GLU A 46 6.95 0.05 3.79
C GLU A 46 6.79 1.06 2.65
N ARG A 47 7.58 0.92 1.58
CA ARG A 47 7.48 1.78 0.39
C ARG A 47 6.09 1.66 -0.25
N ASN A 48 5.60 0.44 -0.44
CA ASN A 48 4.28 0.19 -1.02
C ASN A 48 3.17 0.75 -0.11
N GLU A 49 3.28 0.58 1.20
CA GLU A 49 2.30 1.09 2.14
C GLU A 49 2.25 2.62 2.16
N LYS A 50 3.41 3.30 2.08
CA LYS A 50 3.47 4.76 1.93
C LYS A 50 2.80 5.25 0.64
N VAL A 51 2.97 4.53 -0.47
CA VAL A 51 2.31 4.84 -1.74
C VAL A 51 0.79 4.73 -1.58
N MET A 52 0.30 3.66 -0.96
CA MET A 52 -1.13 3.48 -0.68
C MET A 52 -1.70 4.58 0.22
N GLN A 53 -0.97 4.98 1.26
CA GLN A 53 -1.38 6.09 2.13
C GLN A 53 -1.43 7.42 1.39
N LYS A 54 -0.52 7.66 0.44
CA LYS A 54 -0.52 8.87 -0.38
C LYS A 54 -1.78 8.94 -1.25
N ILE A 55 -2.11 7.84 -1.94
CA ILE A 55 -3.31 7.73 -2.77
C ILE A 55 -4.56 7.96 -1.92
N ASP A 56 -4.67 7.32 -0.75
CA ASP A 56 -5.79 7.49 0.18
C ASP A 56 -5.95 8.96 0.63
N ASN A 57 -4.86 9.64 0.96
CA ASN A 57 -4.89 11.05 1.36
C ASN A 57 -5.24 11.99 0.20
N GLU A 58 -4.76 11.73 -1.01
CA GLU A 58 -5.05 12.55 -2.18
C GLU A 58 -6.54 12.44 -2.55
N TRP A 59 -7.10 11.23 -2.55
CA TRP A 59 -8.53 11.02 -2.82
C TRP A 59 -9.45 11.59 -1.74
N LYS A 60 -9.02 11.61 -0.47
CA LYS A 60 -9.74 12.31 0.60
C LYS A 60 -9.83 13.83 0.41
N ASN A 61 -8.84 14.42 -0.27
CA ASN A 61 -8.78 15.87 -0.51
C ASN A 61 -9.27 16.26 -1.91
N THR A 62 -9.56 15.28 -2.78
CA THR A 62 -10.03 15.52 -4.14
C THR A 62 -11.50 15.95 -4.11
N ASN A 63 -11.80 17.10 -4.71
CA ASN A 63 -13.15 17.66 -4.77
C ASN A 63 -13.53 17.97 -6.23
N PHE A 64 -14.69 17.48 -6.66
CA PHE A 64 -15.24 17.83 -7.97
C PHE A 64 -15.85 19.24 -7.90
N THR A 65 -15.43 20.12 -8.79
CA THR A 65 -16.01 21.46 -8.88
C THR A 65 -17.27 21.38 -9.73
N VAL A 66 -18.40 21.75 -9.13
CA VAL A 66 -19.72 21.73 -9.80
C VAL A 66 -20.18 23.17 -10.01
N HIS A 67 -20.58 23.49 -11.24
CA HIS A 67 -21.15 24.79 -11.61
C HIS A 67 -22.65 24.67 -11.86
N LYS A 68 -23.39 25.71 -11.51
CA LYS A 68 -24.82 25.79 -11.80
C LYS A 68 -25.03 26.01 -13.29
N TYR A 69 -25.71 25.08 -13.96
CA TYR A 69 -26.12 25.19 -15.36
C TYR A 69 -27.59 25.59 -15.41
N ASN A 70 -27.82 26.92 -15.52
CA ASN A 70 -29.15 27.54 -15.51
C ASN A 70 -30.00 27.26 -14.25
N GLU A 71 -31.29 27.67 -14.26
CA GLU A 71 -32.25 27.42 -13.19
C GLU A 71 -32.67 25.95 -13.04
N LYS A 72 -32.20 25.05 -13.92
CA LYS A 72 -32.68 23.67 -14.02
C LYS A 72 -31.65 22.59 -13.67
N GLY A 73 -30.39 22.92 -13.38
CA GLY A 73 -29.41 21.90 -13.02
C GLY A 73 -28.02 22.38 -12.63
N TYR A 74 -27.16 21.40 -12.38
CA TYR A 74 -25.75 21.54 -12.03
C TYR A 74 -24.93 20.67 -12.98
N THR A 75 -23.82 21.20 -13.50
CA THR A 75 -22.84 20.46 -14.31
C THR A 75 -21.48 20.43 -13.64
N ILE A 76 -20.80 19.30 -13.72
CA ILE A 76 -19.42 19.16 -13.28
C ILE A 76 -18.53 19.96 -14.26
N SER A 77 -17.63 20.79 -13.73
CA SER A 77 -16.62 21.50 -14.53
C SER A 77 -15.53 20.55 -15.03
N SER A 78 -14.53 21.05 -15.75
CA SER A 78 -13.40 20.27 -16.27
C SER A 78 -12.91 19.22 -15.25
N THR A 79 -13.11 17.94 -15.60
CA THR A 79 -12.66 16.76 -14.86
C THR A 79 -11.29 16.27 -15.33
N ASP A 80 -10.67 16.97 -16.28
CA ASP A 80 -9.46 16.50 -16.98
C ASP A 80 -8.29 16.26 -16.02
N ALA A 81 -8.07 17.17 -15.07
CA ALA A 81 -7.02 17.02 -14.05
C ALA A 81 -7.28 15.85 -13.09
N ILE A 82 -8.55 15.60 -12.74
CA ILE A 82 -8.93 14.48 -11.87
C ILE A 82 -8.80 13.15 -12.65
N ARG A 83 -9.14 13.14 -13.94
CA ARG A 83 -8.99 11.99 -14.83
C ARG A 83 -7.51 11.62 -15.01
N GLU A 84 -6.64 12.58 -15.27
CA GLU A 84 -5.19 12.35 -15.37
C GLU A 84 -4.60 11.80 -14.06
N GLN A 85 -5.00 12.37 -12.91
CA GLN A 85 -4.58 11.88 -11.59
C GLN A 85 -5.06 10.44 -11.36
N LEU A 86 -6.31 10.14 -11.73
CA LEU A 86 -6.92 8.83 -11.60
C LEU A 86 -6.20 7.76 -12.43
N GLU A 87 -5.93 8.03 -13.71
CA GLU A 87 -5.17 7.14 -14.60
C GLU A 87 -3.78 6.84 -14.05
N ASN A 88 -3.08 7.87 -13.56
CA ASN A 88 -1.77 7.69 -12.93
C ASN A 88 -1.86 6.82 -11.66
N HIS A 89 -2.88 7.02 -10.82
CA HIS A 89 -3.07 6.20 -9.62
C HIS A 89 -3.41 4.74 -9.94
N ILE A 90 -4.20 4.48 -10.98
CA ILE A 90 -4.48 3.13 -11.47
C ILE A 90 -3.18 2.45 -11.94
N LEU A 91 -2.32 3.15 -12.70
CA LEU A 91 -1.04 2.62 -13.14
C LEU A 91 -0.12 2.27 -11.95
N ILE A 92 -0.04 3.14 -10.96
CA ILE A 92 0.76 2.93 -9.75
C ILE A 92 0.23 1.72 -8.96
N LEU A 93 -1.09 1.60 -8.78
CA LEU A 93 -1.71 0.47 -8.10
C LEU A 93 -1.42 -0.85 -8.82
N GLY A 94 -1.50 -0.88 -10.16
CA GLY A 94 -1.14 -2.06 -10.94
C GLY A 94 0.33 -2.46 -10.76
N GLY A 95 1.24 -1.49 -10.69
CA GLY A 95 2.66 -1.73 -10.38
C GLY A 95 2.88 -2.27 -8.96
N VAL A 96 2.14 -1.76 -7.97
CA VAL A 96 2.18 -2.27 -6.60
C VAL A 96 1.57 -3.67 -6.52
N ALA A 97 0.46 -3.95 -7.20
CA ALA A 97 -0.19 -5.26 -7.26
C ALA A 97 0.71 -6.34 -7.86
N ALA A 98 1.53 -5.99 -8.86
CA ALA A 98 2.50 -6.88 -9.49
C ALA A 98 3.73 -7.15 -8.60
N SER A 99 3.94 -6.37 -7.54
CA SER A 99 5.07 -6.55 -6.63
C SER A 99 4.91 -7.81 -5.77
N LYS A 100 5.99 -8.58 -5.59
CA LYS A 100 5.98 -9.74 -4.67
C LYS A 100 5.74 -9.34 -3.20
N TYR A 101 5.98 -8.06 -2.88
CA TYR A 101 5.77 -7.45 -1.56
C TYR A 101 4.35 -6.89 -1.39
N ALA A 102 3.44 -7.16 -2.33
CA ALA A 102 2.06 -6.72 -2.22
C ALA A 102 1.25 -7.54 -1.21
N ARG A 103 1.76 -8.66 -0.68
CA ARG A 103 0.95 -9.64 0.05
C ARG A 103 0.19 -9.04 1.24
N SER A 104 0.82 -8.16 2.00
CA SER A 104 0.22 -7.46 3.15
C SER A 104 -0.79 -6.37 2.72
N VAL A 105 -0.55 -5.70 1.59
CA VAL A 105 -1.38 -4.60 1.08
C VAL A 105 -2.39 -5.01 0.00
N LYS A 106 -2.36 -6.26 -0.47
CA LYS A 106 -3.09 -6.75 -1.66
C LYS A 106 -4.59 -6.49 -1.57
N LYS A 107 -5.18 -6.75 -0.40
CA LYS A 107 -6.62 -6.52 -0.19
C LYS A 107 -7.00 -5.04 -0.35
N LYS A 108 -6.16 -4.13 0.17
CA LYS A 108 -6.37 -2.68 0.01
C LYS A 108 -6.16 -2.25 -1.43
N VAL A 109 -5.12 -2.76 -2.10
CA VAL A 109 -4.83 -2.45 -3.51
C VAL A 109 -5.99 -2.87 -4.41
N GLN A 110 -6.52 -4.08 -4.24
CA GLN A 110 -7.65 -4.57 -5.02
C GLN A 110 -8.93 -3.74 -4.81
N GLN A 111 -9.20 -3.33 -3.57
CA GLN A 111 -10.34 -2.46 -3.27
C GLN A 111 -10.18 -1.11 -3.98
N TRP A 112 -9.00 -0.49 -3.88
CA TRP A 112 -8.71 0.77 -4.56
C TRP A 112 -8.76 0.63 -6.08
N GLU A 113 -8.23 -0.45 -6.68
CA GLU A 113 -8.39 -0.70 -8.11
C GLU A 113 -9.87 -0.74 -8.50
N HIS A 114 -10.70 -1.45 -7.76
CA HIS A 114 -12.14 -1.51 -8.05
C HIS A 114 -12.80 -0.13 -7.94
N ASP A 115 -12.56 0.58 -6.85
CA ASP A 115 -13.19 1.87 -6.56
C ASP A 115 -12.73 2.94 -7.58
N LEU A 116 -11.44 2.97 -7.93
CA LEU A 116 -10.90 3.91 -8.93
C LEU A 116 -11.41 3.62 -10.34
N ASN A 117 -11.50 2.34 -10.74
CA ASN A 117 -12.09 2.01 -12.04
C ASN A 117 -13.56 2.39 -12.10
N LEU A 118 -14.33 2.21 -11.02
CA LEU A 118 -15.72 2.67 -10.97
C LEU A 118 -15.83 4.20 -11.13
N VAL A 119 -14.95 4.95 -10.46
CA VAL A 119 -14.89 6.41 -10.61
C VAL A 119 -14.52 6.81 -12.05
N PHE A 120 -13.62 6.07 -12.69
CA PHE A 120 -13.24 6.29 -14.09
C PHE A 120 -14.44 6.11 -15.02
N ASP A 121 -15.15 4.99 -14.90
CA ASP A 121 -16.33 4.69 -15.71
C ASP A 121 -17.42 5.76 -15.54
N VAL A 122 -17.64 6.24 -14.30
CA VAL A 122 -18.61 7.29 -14.01
C VAL A 122 -18.20 8.64 -14.62
N ILE A 123 -16.90 8.97 -14.62
CA ILE A 123 -16.36 10.19 -15.24
C ILE A 123 -16.40 10.11 -16.78
N ASP A 124 -16.29 8.92 -17.37
CA ASP A 124 -16.36 8.71 -18.82
C ASP A 124 -17.80 8.73 -19.36
N LEU A 125 -18.75 8.26 -18.55
CA LEU A 125 -20.19 8.29 -18.87
C LEU A 125 -20.83 9.69 -18.73
N TRP A 126 -20.17 10.62 -18.06
CA TRP A 126 -20.67 11.96 -17.73
C TRP A 126 -20.54 12.94 -18.90
#